data_AF-A0A9P7JI67-F1
#
_entry.id   AF-A0A9P7JI67-F1
#
_cell.length_a   1.000
_cell.length_b   1.000
_cell.length_c   1.000
_cell.angle_alpha   90.00
_cell.angle_beta   90.00
_cell.angle_gamma   90.00
#
_symmetry.space_group_name_H-M   'P 1'
#
loop_
_entity.id
_entity.type
_entity.pdbx_description
1 polymer ?
#
loop_
_entity_poly.entity_id
_entity_poly.type
_entity_poly.pdbx_seq_one_letter_code
_entity_poly.pdbx_strand_id
1 'polypeptide(L)'
;MNILNKRYCKVLHGQLANQEAKKQKGKAKGKLMGDGLPCFLSGDEFYEKVIEFEHEQKKCIAEKMRKEECEKRAKGLAYHTALEKWNEDKLRAKAEGWKFSEAKPVLGKLCGPIPRPALNVVCEEDAASSGGESFDLDGISDASDEDQLMDTYPHKPNMLRQLAGPWRQSIIFVHALYQY
;
A
#
# COMPACT_ATOMS: atom_id res chain seq x y z
N MET A 1 46.83 -21.65 -26.85
CA MET A 1 45.38 -21.74 -26.52
C MET A 1 44.72 -20.39 -26.75
N ASN A 2 43.87 -20.29 -27.78
CA ASN A 2 43.29 -19.04 -28.27
C ASN A 2 42.38 -18.39 -27.20
N ILE A 3 42.61 -17.11 -26.89
CA ILE A 3 41.87 -16.36 -25.85
C ILE A 3 40.38 -16.24 -26.18
N LEU A 4 40.05 -16.27 -27.47
CA LEU A 4 38.66 -16.31 -27.97
C LEU A 4 37.95 -17.60 -27.54
N ASN A 5 38.62 -18.75 -27.68
CA ASN A 5 38.04 -20.04 -27.29
C ASN A 5 37.76 -20.09 -25.78
N LYS A 6 38.65 -19.53 -24.95
CA LYS A 6 38.44 -19.46 -23.50
C LYS A 6 37.19 -18.64 -23.14
N ARG A 7 36.98 -17.49 -23.80
CA ARG A 7 35.79 -16.67 -23.56
C ARG A 7 34.52 -17.37 -24.04
N TYR A 8 34.57 -18.00 -25.21
CA TYR A 8 33.47 -18.77 -25.76
C TYR A 8 33.06 -19.93 -24.85
N CYS A 9 34.02 -20.74 -24.39
CA CYS A 9 33.76 -21.84 -23.45
C CYS A 9 33.13 -21.34 -22.15
N LYS A 10 33.58 -20.21 -21.59
CA LYS A 10 32.97 -19.64 -20.37
C LYS A 10 31.50 -19.26 -20.57
N VAL A 11 31.17 -18.63 -21.70
CA VAL A 11 29.78 -18.27 -22.03
C VAL A 11 28.94 -19.53 -22.24
N LEU A 12 29.47 -20.51 -22.98
CA LEU A 12 28.81 -21.78 -23.24
C LEU A 12 28.52 -22.55 -21.94
N HIS A 13 29.49 -22.62 -21.03
CA HIS A 13 29.30 -23.25 -19.72
C HIS A 13 28.24 -22.53 -18.88
N GLY A 14 28.23 -21.20 -18.89
CA GLY A 14 27.18 -20.42 -18.22
C GLY A 14 25.79 -20.68 -18.80
N GLN A 15 25.68 -20.83 -20.13
CA GLN A 15 24.41 -21.16 -20.79
C GLN A 15 23.94 -22.59 -20.45
N LEU A 16 24.84 -23.57 -20.46
CA LEU A 16 24.56 -24.95 -20.08
C LEU A 16 24.10 -25.04 -18.62
N ALA A 17 24.84 -24.44 -17.68
CA ALA A 17 24.48 -24.43 -16.26
C ALA A 17 23.10 -23.77 -16.01
N ASN A 18 22.79 -22.69 -16.73
CA ASN A 18 21.48 -22.05 -16.65
C ASN A 18 20.35 -22.92 -17.23
N GLN A 19 20.59 -23.66 -18.32
CA GLN A 19 19.61 -24.59 -18.88
C GLN A 19 19.38 -25.80 -17.97
N GLU A 20 20.43 -26.35 -17.37
CA GLU A 20 20.33 -27.43 -16.39
C GLU A 20 19.58 -26.96 -15.14
N ALA A 21 19.92 -25.79 -14.61
CA ALA A 21 19.20 -25.19 -13.50
C ALA A 21 17.73 -24.94 -13.85
N LYS A 22 17.41 -24.51 -15.08
CA LYS A 22 16.02 -24.34 -15.54
C LYS A 22 15.30 -25.67 -15.73
N LYS A 23 15.96 -26.74 -16.20
CA LYS A 23 15.39 -28.09 -16.30
C LYS A 23 15.15 -28.69 -14.92
N GLN A 24 16.05 -28.46 -13.96
CA GLN A 24 15.86 -28.85 -12.57
C GLN A 24 14.77 -28.03 -11.87
N LYS A 25 14.70 -26.72 -12.13
CA LYS A 25 13.66 -25.82 -11.60
C LYS A 25 12.33 -25.87 -12.38
N GLY A 26 12.29 -26.58 -13.51
CA GLY A 26 11.20 -26.59 -14.49
C GLY A 26 9.98 -27.43 -14.13
N LYS A 27 9.80 -27.82 -12.86
CA LYS A 27 8.62 -28.57 -12.39
C LYS A 27 7.79 -27.84 -11.34
N ALA A 28 8.04 -26.56 -11.08
CA ALA A 28 7.46 -25.85 -9.93
C ALA A 28 6.37 -24.82 -10.28
N LYS A 29 5.63 -24.99 -11.38
CA LYS A 29 4.41 -24.19 -11.61
C LYS A 29 3.40 -24.99 -12.44
N GLY A 30 2.52 -25.71 -11.76
CA GLY A 30 1.40 -26.44 -12.38
C GLY A 30 1.64 -27.93 -12.68
N LYS A 31 2.72 -28.54 -12.17
CA LYS A 31 2.86 -29.99 -12.22
C LYS A 31 1.86 -30.59 -11.22
N LEU A 32 0.75 -31.13 -11.72
CA LEU A 32 -0.07 -32.10 -10.97
C LEU A 32 0.91 -33.17 -10.46
N MET A 33 1.16 -33.18 -9.15
CA MET A 33 2.01 -34.17 -8.52
C MET A 33 1.33 -35.53 -8.73
N GLY A 34 1.94 -36.41 -9.52
CA GLY A 34 1.38 -37.72 -9.87
C GLY A 34 1.61 -38.10 -11.34
N ASP A 35 0.92 -39.14 -11.77
CA ASP A 35 0.97 -39.81 -13.09
C ASP A 35 0.58 -38.89 -14.26
N GLY A 36 0.19 -37.65 -13.96
CA GLY A 36 -0.39 -36.69 -14.91
C GLY A 36 -1.87 -36.95 -15.21
N LEU A 37 -2.46 -37.97 -14.58
CA LEU A 37 -3.88 -38.28 -14.65
C LEU A 37 -4.62 -37.56 -13.50
N PRO A 38 -5.78 -36.93 -13.75
CA PRO A 38 -6.66 -36.48 -12.68
C PRO A 38 -7.02 -37.67 -11.78
N CYS A 39 -6.67 -37.60 -10.50
CA CYS A 39 -7.16 -38.54 -9.51
C CYS A 39 -8.55 -38.09 -9.05
N PHE A 40 -9.51 -39.02 -8.99
CA PHE A 40 -10.77 -38.77 -8.33
C PHE A 40 -10.57 -38.94 -6.83
N LEU A 41 -10.73 -37.86 -6.08
CA LEU A 41 -10.81 -37.91 -4.62
C LEU A 41 -12.23 -38.31 -4.22
N SER A 42 -12.36 -38.96 -3.07
CA SER A 42 -13.67 -39.10 -2.44
C SER A 42 -14.22 -37.71 -2.08
N GLY A 43 -15.54 -37.55 -1.99
CA GLY A 43 -16.15 -36.23 -1.75
C GLY A 43 -15.64 -35.54 -0.48
N ASP A 44 -15.42 -36.33 0.58
CA ASP A 44 -14.91 -35.85 1.87
C ASP A 44 -13.42 -35.45 1.77
N GLU A 45 -12.59 -36.30 1.16
CA GLU A 45 -11.17 -35.99 0.93
C GLU A 45 -10.98 -34.74 0.06
N PHE A 46 -11.83 -34.58 -0.97
CA PHE A 46 -11.85 -33.38 -1.79
C PHE A 46 -12.21 -32.15 -0.97
N TYR A 47 -13.25 -32.23 -0.14
CA TYR A 47 -13.71 -31.11 0.68
C TYR A 47 -12.62 -30.66 1.67
N GLU A 48 -11.98 -31.60 2.36
CA GLU A 48 -10.86 -31.30 3.25
C GLU A 48 -9.72 -30.57 2.52
N LYS A 49 -9.35 -31.04 1.32
CA LYS A 49 -8.31 -30.41 0.50
C LYS A 49 -8.66 -29.00 0.07
N VAL A 50 -9.93 -28.71 -0.24
CA VAL A 50 -10.39 -27.36 -0.58
C VAL A 50 -10.27 -26.43 0.62
N ILE A 51 -10.67 -26.87 1.81
CA ILE A 51 -10.57 -26.07 3.04
C ILE A 51 -9.10 -25.77 3.40
N GLU A 52 -8.23 -26.79 3.33
CA GLU A 52 -6.78 -26.60 3.52
C GLU A 52 -6.24 -25.55 2.56
N PHE A 53 -6.57 -25.68 1.26
CA PHE A 53 -6.13 -24.75 0.23
C PHE A 53 -6.61 -23.32 0.48
N GLU A 54 -7.89 -23.13 0.83
CA GLU A 54 -8.42 -21.80 1.15
C GLU A 54 -7.71 -21.17 2.35
N HIS A 55 -7.46 -21.97 3.39
CA HIS A 55 -6.77 -21.49 4.58
C HIS A 55 -5.32 -21.11 4.27
N GLU A 56 -4.63 -21.90 3.44
CA GLU A 56 -3.30 -21.57 2.93
C GLU A 56 -3.28 -20.30 2.08
N GLN A 57 -4.27 -20.12 1.18
CA GLN A 57 -4.40 -18.89 0.40
C GLN A 57 -4.62 -17.68 1.31
N LYS A 58 -5.54 -17.78 2.28
CA LYS A 58 -5.80 -16.72 3.26
C LYS A 58 -4.54 -16.35 4.04
N LYS A 59 -3.77 -17.34 4.53
CA LYS A 59 -2.48 -17.11 5.21
C LYS A 59 -1.44 -16.45 4.30
N CYS A 60 -1.29 -16.94 3.06
CA CYS A 60 -0.33 -16.41 2.09
C CYS A 60 -0.67 -14.96 1.71
N ILE A 61 -1.94 -14.63 1.52
CA ILE A 61 -2.40 -13.27 1.27
C ILE A 61 -2.13 -12.38 2.48
N ALA A 62 -2.52 -12.81 3.68
CA ALA A 62 -2.29 -12.06 4.91
C ALA A 62 -0.81 -11.76 5.16
N GLU A 63 0.08 -12.73 4.91
CA GLU A 63 1.52 -12.55 5.05
C GLU A 63 2.07 -11.53 4.04
N LYS A 64 1.62 -11.58 2.78
CA LYS A 64 2.00 -10.60 1.75
C LYS A 64 1.56 -9.19 2.15
N MET A 65 0.32 -9.03 2.60
CA MET A 65 -0.20 -7.73 3.06
C MET A 65 0.60 -7.19 4.23
N ARG A 66 0.92 -8.03 5.23
CA ARG A 66 1.76 -7.65 6.38
C ARG A 66 3.15 -7.20 5.96
N LYS A 67 3.76 -7.90 5.00
CA LYS A 67 5.09 -7.57 4.48
C LYS A 67 5.08 -6.24 3.73
N GLU A 68 4.10 -6.03 2.86
CA GLU A 68 3.94 -4.78 2.11
C GLU A 68 3.70 -3.59 3.04
N GLU A 69 2.89 -3.76 4.08
CA GLU A 69 2.65 -2.72 5.07
C GLU A 69 3.92 -2.37 5.87
N CYS A 70 4.66 -3.39 6.34
CA CYS A 70 5.94 -3.18 7.03
C CYS A 70 6.94 -2.44 6.13
N GLU A 71 7.05 -2.83 4.86
CA GLU A 71 7.91 -2.15 3.89
C GLU A 71 7.47 -0.71 3.62
N LYS A 72 6.16 -0.46 3.51
CA LYS A 72 5.59 0.88 3.34
C LYS A 72 5.89 1.77 4.56
N ARG A 73 5.73 1.24 5.77
CA ARG A 73 6.06 1.95 7.03
C ARG A 73 7.55 2.27 7.10
N ALA A 74 8.41 1.29 6.82
CA ALA A 74 9.87 1.48 6.80
C ALA A 74 10.30 2.55 5.79
N LYS A 75 9.75 2.53 4.57
CA LYS A 75 9.99 3.56 3.55
C LYS A 75 9.50 4.94 3.99
N GLY A 76 8.32 5.02 4.62
CA GLY A 76 7.78 6.25 5.16
C GLY A 76 8.68 6.86 6.23
N LEU A 77 9.11 6.06 7.20
CA LEU A 77 10.04 6.47 8.26
C LEU A 77 11.39 6.95 7.70
N ALA A 78 11.96 6.20 6.76
CA ALA A 78 13.21 6.58 6.10
C ALA A 78 13.09 7.91 5.34
N TYR A 79 11.95 8.14 4.67
CA TYR A 79 11.69 9.40 3.98
C TYR A 79 11.53 10.57 4.96
N HIS A 80 10.76 10.41 6.04
CA HIS A 80 10.55 11.46 7.04
C HIS A 80 11.87 11.86 7.71
N THR A 81 12.66 10.90 8.14
CA THR A 81 13.98 11.15 8.74
C THR A 81 14.95 11.83 7.77
N ALA A 82 14.98 11.41 6.50
CA ALA A 82 15.78 12.07 5.47
C ALA A 82 15.30 13.51 5.22
N LEU A 83 13.99 13.74 5.25
CA LEU A 83 13.39 15.05 5.05
C LEU A 83 13.68 16.01 6.22
N GLU A 84 13.66 15.52 7.45
CA GLU A 84 14.05 16.28 8.65
C GLU A 84 15.50 16.74 8.55
N LYS A 85 16.44 15.83 8.26
CA LYS A 85 17.86 16.17 8.05
C LYS A 85 18.05 17.20 6.94
N TRP A 86 17.39 16.98 5.80
CA TRP A 86 17.46 17.93 4.69
C TRP A 86 16.94 19.33 5.07
N ASN A 87 15.90 19.41 5.92
CA ASN A 87 15.41 20.69 6.42
C ASN A 87 16.41 21.35 7.40
N GLU A 88 17.02 20.59 8.29
CA GLU A 88 18.07 21.07 9.21
C GLU A 88 19.27 21.61 8.43
N ASP A 89 19.76 20.86 7.45
CA ASP A 89 20.89 21.26 6.60
C ASP A 89 20.58 22.52 5.79
N LYS A 90 19.34 22.63 5.28
CA LYS A 90 18.85 23.83 4.61
C LYS A 90 18.79 25.04 5.54
N LEU A 91 18.34 24.87 6.79
CA LEU A 91 18.31 25.93 7.79
C LEU A 91 19.72 26.38 8.17
N ARG A 92 20.65 25.44 8.36
CA ARG A 92 22.07 25.72 8.63
C ARG A 92 22.71 26.51 7.50
N ALA A 93 22.56 26.06 6.25
CA ALA A 93 23.09 26.78 5.09
C ALA A 93 22.50 28.20 4.96
N LYS A 94 21.21 28.37 5.30
CA LYS A 94 20.57 29.70 5.32
C LYS A 94 21.17 30.59 6.42
N ALA A 95 21.45 30.05 7.61
CA ALA A 95 22.07 30.79 8.72
C ALA A 95 23.52 31.20 8.41
N GLU A 96 24.26 30.35 7.69
CA GLU A 96 25.62 30.63 7.22
C GLU A 96 25.65 31.55 5.97
N GLY A 97 24.48 31.86 5.40
CA GLY A 97 24.34 32.71 4.22
C GLY A 97 24.80 32.06 2.92
N TRP A 98 24.91 30.74 2.88
CA TRP A 98 25.35 29.98 1.70
C TRP A 98 24.16 29.42 0.92
N LYS A 99 24.34 29.20 -0.39
CA LYS A 99 23.30 28.64 -1.26
C LYS A 99 23.21 27.12 -1.07
N PHE A 100 22.13 26.66 -0.45
CA PHE A 100 21.83 25.24 -0.30
C PHE A 100 21.43 24.63 -1.65
N SER A 101 22.23 23.67 -2.14
CA SER A 101 22.08 23.07 -3.48
C SER A 101 21.61 21.61 -3.49
N GLU A 102 21.40 21.01 -2.32
CA GLU A 102 21.02 19.61 -2.21
C GLU A 102 19.56 19.37 -2.60
N ALA A 103 19.32 18.33 -3.39
CA ALA A 103 17.99 17.96 -3.83
C ALA A 103 17.16 17.42 -2.66
N LYS A 104 15.88 17.79 -2.64
CA LYS A 104 14.93 17.28 -1.63
C LYS A 104 14.78 15.76 -1.77
N PRO A 105 14.75 15.00 -0.67
CA PRO A 105 14.40 13.58 -0.71
C PRO A 105 13.07 13.37 -1.45
N VAL A 106 13.00 12.34 -2.30
CA VAL A 106 11.82 12.01 -3.10
C VAL A 106 11.28 10.64 -2.67
N LEU A 107 10.01 10.60 -2.27
CA LEU A 107 9.28 9.35 -2.12
C LEU A 107 9.02 8.83 -3.56
N GLY A 108 9.59 7.68 -3.92
CA GLY A 108 9.62 7.17 -5.30
C GLY A 108 8.26 7.19 -6.03
N LYS A 109 8.29 7.00 -7.36
CA LYS A 109 7.09 7.11 -8.22
C LYS A 109 5.93 6.28 -7.65
N LEU A 110 4.84 6.96 -7.26
CA LEU A 110 3.56 6.31 -6.99
C LEU A 110 3.14 5.57 -8.26
N CYS A 111 2.79 4.28 -8.16
CA CYS A 111 2.26 3.54 -9.30
C CYS A 111 1.09 4.32 -9.90
N GLY A 112 1.08 4.47 -11.23
CA GLY A 112 0.02 5.18 -11.94
C GLY A 112 -1.36 4.56 -11.65
N PRO A 113 -2.44 5.32 -11.88
CA PRO A 113 -3.79 4.84 -11.66
C PRO A 113 -4.03 3.52 -12.41
N ILE A 114 -4.60 2.53 -11.72
CA ILE A 114 -5.01 1.26 -12.33
C ILE A 114 -5.97 1.60 -13.48
N PRO A 115 -5.73 1.11 -14.71
CA PRO A 115 -6.61 1.38 -15.83
C PRO A 115 -8.04 0.94 -15.49
N ARG A 116 -9.00 1.85 -15.69
CA ARG A 116 -10.41 1.53 -15.42
C ARG A 116 -10.84 0.39 -16.36
N PRO A 117 -11.48 -0.67 -15.85
CA PRO A 117 -12.08 -1.67 -16.73
C PRO A 117 -13.13 -0.99 -17.61
N ALA A 118 -13.08 -1.24 -18.92
CA ALA A 118 -14.08 -0.73 -19.85
C ALA A 118 -15.41 -1.44 -19.56
N LEU A 119 -16.37 -0.71 -18.99
CA LEU A 119 -17.76 -1.14 -18.92
C LEU A 119 -18.34 -0.99 -20.32
N ASN A 120 -18.50 -2.10 -21.03
CA ASN A 120 -19.37 -2.14 -22.21
C ASN A 120 -20.80 -1.99 -21.70
N VAL A 121 -21.29 -0.76 -21.66
CA VAL A 121 -22.69 -0.45 -21.39
C VAL A 121 -23.48 -0.87 -22.62
N VAL A 122 -24.05 -2.08 -22.56
CA VAL A 122 -25.16 -2.45 -23.45
C VAL A 122 -26.40 -1.78 -22.86
N CYS A 123 -26.77 -0.63 -23.41
CA CYS A 123 -28.09 -0.06 -23.22
C CYS A 123 -29.02 -0.78 -24.20
N GLU A 124 -29.84 -1.71 -23.72
CA GLU A 124 -31.14 -1.98 -24.33
C GLU A 124 -32.21 -1.66 -23.29
N GLU A 125 -33.10 -0.78 -23.72
CA GLU A 125 -34.25 -0.24 -23.01
C GLU A 125 -35.35 -1.29 -23.08
N ASP A 126 -35.99 -1.63 -21.95
CA ASP A 126 -37.46 -1.76 -21.88
C ASP A 126 -37.98 -2.11 -20.46
N ALA A 127 -38.97 -1.31 -20.06
CA ALA A 127 -40.13 -1.61 -19.20
C ALA A 127 -39.96 -2.08 -17.74
N ALA A 128 -40.20 -1.11 -16.84
CA ALA A 128 -41.19 -1.15 -15.74
C ALA A 128 -41.19 -2.31 -14.72
N SER A 129 -40.75 -2.01 -13.49
CA SER A 129 -41.35 -2.49 -12.22
C SER A 129 -40.71 -1.71 -11.06
N SER A 130 -41.37 -0.70 -10.47
CA SER A 130 -42.27 -0.81 -9.31
C SER A 130 -41.70 -1.64 -8.16
N GLY A 131 -41.34 -0.96 -7.06
CA GLY A 131 -41.05 -1.58 -5.76
C GLY A 131 -40.07 -0.74 -4.94
N GLY A 132 -40.59 0.24 -4.20
CA GLY A 132 -39.82 0.89 -3.13
C GLY A 132 -39.67 -0.07 -1.96
N GLU A 133 -38.44 -0.27 -1.51
CA GLU A 133 -38.14 -0.96 -0.26
C GLU A 133 -37.17 -0.09 0.52
N SER A 134 -37.69 0.48 1.61
CA SER A 134 -36.93 1.22 2.62
C SER A 134 -36.04 0.23 3.38
N PHE A 135 -34.73 0.45 3.35
CA PHE A 135 -33.80 -0.33 4.16
C PHE A 135 -33.70 0.32 5.54
N ASP A 136 -34.57 -0.11 6.45
CA ASP A 136 -34.50 0.24 7.87
C ASP A 136 -33.28 -0.43 8.49
N LEU A 137 -32.25 0.37 8.76
CA LEU A 137 -31.02 -0.03 9.45
C LEU A 137 -31.24 0.03 10.97
N ASP A 138 -32.06 -0.90 11.47
CA ASP A 138 -32.21 -1.16 12.91
C ASP A 138 -31.18 -2.20 13.38
N GLY A 139 -30.43 -1.83 14.43
CA GLY A 139 -30.05 -2.78 15.48
C GLY A 139 -28.78 -3.62 15.29
N ILE A 140 -27.60 -3.01 15.45
CA ILE A 140 -26.47 -3.68 16.12
C ILE A 140 -26.09 -2.83 17.34
N SER A 141 -26.80 -3.09 18.44
CA SER A 141 -26.24 -2.90 19.78
C SER A 141 -26.01 -4.30 20.35
N ASP A 142 -24.75 -4.70 20.45
CA ASP A 142 -24.34 -5.51 21.59
C ASP A 142 -22.96 -5.06 22.06
N ALA A 143 -22.88 -4.90 23.37
CA ALA A 143 -21.88 -4.19 24.11
C ALA A 143 -20.86 -5.16 24.73
N SER A 144 -19.80 -4.56 25.27
CA SER A 144 -18.70 -5.15 26.07
C SER A 144 -17.55 -5.62 25.17
N ASP A 145 -16.31 -5.13 25.31
CA ASP A 145 -15.60 -4.87 26.55
C ASP A 145 -14.53 -3.77 26.38
N GLU A 146 -14.45 -2.92 27.39
CA GLU A 146 -13.35 -2.00 27.68
C GLU A 146 -12.09 -2.80 28.03
N ASP A 147 -10.92 -2.46 27.46
CA ASP A 147 -9.71 -2.29 28.27
C ASP A 147 -8.51 -1.74 27.46
N GLN A 148 -8.19 -0.49 27.77
CA GLN A 148 -6.82 0.01 28.02
C GLN A 148 -5.75 -0.11 26.91
N LEU A 149 -5.70 0.88 26.00
CA LEU A 149 -4.42 1.48 25.60
C LEU A 149 -4.57 2.87 24.92
N MET A 150 -5.23 3.82 25.58
CA MET A 150 -5.27 5.21 25.10
C MET A 150 -4.90 6.22 26.20
N ASP A 151 -3.93 5.87 27.04
CA ASP A 151 -3.24 6.84 27.90
C ASP A 151 -1.79 6.98 27.45
N THR A 152 -1.56 7.98 26.59
CA THR A 152 -0.37 8.86 26.50
C THR A 152 -0.37 9.64 25.18
N TYR A 153 -1.50 10.25 24.82
CA TYR A 153 -1.43 11.43 23.95
C TYR A 153 -1.42 12.67 24.84
N PRO A 154 -0.30 13.41 24.92
CA PRO A 154 -0.30 14.68 25.63
C PRO A 154 -1.31 15.59 24.93
N HIS A 155 -2.40 15.87 25.64
CA HIS A 155 -3.41 16.83 25.26
C HIS A 155 -2.69 18.16 25.02
N LYS A 156 -2.49 18.52 23.74
CA LYS A 156 -1.90 19.80 23.37
C LYS A 156 -2.89 20.87 23.82
N PRO A 157 -2.54 21.74 24.78
CA PRO A 157 -3.39 22.87 25.11
C PRO A 157 -3.60 23.68 23.84
N ASN A 158 -4.86 24.05 23.62
CA ASN A 158 -5.30 24.89 22.53
C ASN A 158 -4.52 26.23 22.52
N MET A 159 -3.46 26.29 21.71
CA MET A 159 -2.56 27.45 21.58
C MET A 159 -3.22 28.65 20.88
N LEU A 160 -4.50 28.57 20.49
CA LEU A 160 -5.23 29.68 19.86
C LEU A 160 -5.85 30.68 20.85
N ARG A 161 -5.47 30.65 22.14
CA ARG A 161 -5.91 31.64 23.14
C ARG A 161 -4.82 32.55 23.72
N GLN A 162 -3.56 32.47 23.28
CA GLN A 162 -2.46 33.27 23.86
C GLN A 162 -1.69 34.18 22.88
N LEU A 163 -2.28 34.54 21.74
CA LEU A 163 -1.80 35.72 21.00
C LEU A 163 -2.60 36.95 21.44
N ALA A 164 -2.25 37.44 22.62
CA ALA A 164 -2.47 38.83 22.99
C ALA A 164 -1.49 39.68 22.16
N GLY A 165 -1.92 40.05 20.95
CA GLY A 165 -1.20 40.95 20.06
C GLY A 165 -2.15 41.99 19.45
N PRO A 166 -1.65 43.17 19.01
CA PRO A 166 -2.44 44.38 18.76
C PRO A 166 -3.43 44.31 17.58
N TRP A 167 -3.58 43.18 16.91
CA TRP A 167 -4.24 43.08 15.60
C TRP A 167 -5.76 42.84 15.67
N ARG A 168 -6.40 42.95 16.85
CA ARG A 168 -7.86 42.79 16.98
C ARG A 168 -8.68 44.02 16.58
N GLN A 169 -8.05 45.18 16.35
CA GLN A 169 -8.79 46.40 16.01
C GLN A 169 -9.18 46.52 14.52
N SER A 170 -8.62 45.69 13.64
CA SER A 170 -8.89 45.80 12.20
C SER A 170 -10.17 45.08 11.75
N ILE A 171 -10.63 44.05 12.46
CA ILE A 171 -11.78 43.24 12.04
C ILE A 171 -13.12 43.83 12.51
N ILE A 172 -13.13 44.63 13.58
CA ILE A 172 -14.36 45.32 14.03
C ILE A 172 -14.70 46.50 13.11
N PHE A 173 -13.72 47.08 12.42
CA PHE A 173 -13.94 48.25 11.56
C PHE A 173 -14.70 47.93 10.25
N VAL A 174 -14.64 46.69 9.76
CA VAL A 174 -15.33 46.31 8.51
C VAL A 174 -16.82 46.07 8.73
N HIS A 175 -17.24 45.68 9.95
CA HIS A 175 -18.64 45.40 10.24
C HIS A 175 -19.47 46.65 10.61
N ALA A 176 -18.83 47.79 10.87
CA ALA A 176 -19.48 49.05 11.24
C ALA A 176 -19.84 49.96 10.04
N LEU A 177 -19.42 49.62 8.81
CA LEU A 177 -19.71 50.40 7.61
C LEU A 177 -20.84 49.83 6.74
N TYR A 178 -21.51 48.76 7.18
CA TYR A 178 -22.61 48.11 6.45
C TYR A 178 -23.97 48.30 7.12
N GLN A 179 -24.11 49.35 7.94
CA GLN A 179 -25.34 49.69 8.65
C GLN A 179 -25.63 51.21 8.68
N TYR A 180 -25.30 51.90 7.60
CA TYR A 180 -25.83 53.22 7.26
C TYR A 180 -26.27 53.26 5.80
#